data_AF-A0A7T4F0M9-F1
#
_entry.id   AF-A0A7T4F0M9-F1
#
_cell.length_a   1.000
_cell.length_b   1.000
_cell.length_c   1.000
_cell.angle_alpha   90.00
_cell.angle_beta   90.00
_cell.angle_gamma   90.00
#
_symmetry.space_group_name_H-M   'P 1'
#
loop_
_entity.id
_entity.type
_entity.pdbx_description
1 polymer ?
#
loop_
_entity_poly.entity_id
_entity_poly.type
_entity_poly.pdbx_seq_one_letter_code
_entity_poly.pdbx_strand_id
1 'polypeptide(L)'
;MFNDRLYILSHGGLPNGMTKDQFFDGISKPRNETLMRIFLNMGLIEHTVHGIPTIVEKYGKDVFEIESNYIRCTIPFEQEVIDQIDNKNVGLNVGLNKTEKKVIELLIENPILTSIELSEK
;
A
#
# COMPACT_ATOMS: atom_id res chain seq x y z
N MET A 1 2.12 -7.02 9.04
CA MET A 1 2.00 -6.06 7.92
C MET A 1 0.78 -5.19 8.20
N PHE A 2 0.78 -3.91 7.85
CA PHE A 2 -0.40 -3.06 8.02
C PHE A 2 -1.41 -3.36 6.91
N ASN A 3 -2.71 -3.35 7.22
CA ASN A 3 -3.77 -3.64 6.25
C ASN A 3 -4.30 -2.37 5.57
N ASP A 4 -3.92 -1.20 6.08
CA ASP A 4 -4.47 0.11 5.76
C ASP A 4 -3.44 1.08 5.15
N ARG A 5 -2.15 0.71 5.12
CA ARG A 5 -1.07 1.59 4.66
C ARG A 5 0.18 0.87 4.22
N LEU A 6 0.92 1.52 3.32
CA LEU A 6 2.32 1.23 3.02
C LEU A 6 3.22 2.12 3.86
N TYR A 7 4.16 1.50 4.57
CA TYR A 7 5.11 2.17 5.45
C TYR A 7 6.53 1.99 4.91
N ILE A 8 7.19 3.09 4.54
CA ILE A 8 8.56 3.09 4.02
C ILE A 8 9.44 3.90 4.97
N LEU A 9 10.43 3.25 5.58
CA LEU A 9 11.41 3.89 6.46
C LEU A 9 12.80 3.84 5.82
N SER A 10 13.31 5.03 5.48
CA SER A 10 14.66 5.22 4.99
C SER A 10 15.55 5.73 6.11
N HIS A 11 16.69 5.07 6.33
CA HIS A 11 17.66 5.49 7.32
C HIS A 11 18.48 6.69 6.79
N GLY A 12 18.75 7.64 7.69
CA GLY A 12 19.34 8.94 7.36
C GLY A 12 18.30 10.00 6.99
N GLY A 13 18.54 11.25 7.42
CA GLY A 13 17.65 12.38 7.14
C GLY A 13 17.83 12.97 5.74
N LEU A 14 17.63 14.27 5.60
CA LEU A 14 17.95 14.99 4.35
C LEU A 14 19.48 15.12 4.16
N PRO A 15 19.97 15.16 2.91
CA PRO A 15 21.35 15.50 2.61
C PRO A 15 21.76 16.85 3.20
N ASN A 16 23.04 17.00 3.54
CA ASN A 16 23.55 18.26 4.09
C ASN A 16 23.25 19.43 3.17
N GLY A 17 22.68 20.51 3.73
CA GLY A 17 22.31 21.71 2.98
C GLY A 17 21.09 21.51 2.06
N MET A 18 20.23 20.52 2.33
CA MET A 18 18.90 20.40 1.72
C MET A 18 17.82 20.70 2.77
N THR A 19 16.92 21.61 2.47
CA THR A 19 15.80 21.97 3.36
C THR A 19 14.57 21.08 3.11
N LYS A 20 13.63 21.07 4.07
CA LYS A 20 12.33 20.40 3.88
C LYS A 20 11.54 21.03 2.72
N ASP A 21 11.60 22.34 2.54
CA ASP A 21 10.92 23.02 1.43
C ASP A 21 11.50 22.57 0.08
N GLN A 22 12.83 22.53 -0.05
CA GLN A 22 13.48 22.01 -1.26
C GLN A 22 13.10 20.55 -1.54
N PHE A 23 12.96 19.73 -0.50
CA PHE A 23 12.47 18.36 -0.63
C PHE A 23 11.05 18.32 -1.22
N PHE A 24 10.13 19.12 -0.67
CA PHE A 24 8.74 19.16 -1.12
C PHE A 24 8.56 19.83 -2.50
N ASP A 25 9.43 20.77 -2.86
CA ASP A 25 9.51 21.35 -4.21
C ASP A 25 10.14 20.37 -5.22
N GLY A 26 10.55 19.19 -4.75
CA GLY A 26 11.07 18.10 -5.57
C GLY A 26 12.53 18.24 -5.99
N ILE A 27 13.25 19.24 -5.45
CA ILE A 27 14.65 19.50 -5.78
C ILE A 27 15.49 18.24 -5.54
N SER A 28 16.12 17.74 -6.60
CA SER A 28 16.90 16.51 -6.53
C SER A 28 18.33 16.79 -6.06
N LYS A 29 18.67 16.28 -4.87
CA LYS A 29 20.04 16.27 -4.34
C LYS A 29 20.42 14.85 -3.91
N PRO A 30 20.95 14.02 -4.82
CA PRO A 30 21.25 12.63 -4.52
C PRO A 30 22.35 12.53 -3.46
N ARG A 31 22.23 11.56 -2.54
CA ARG A 31 23.32 11.20 -1.62
C ARG A 31 24.47 10.49 -2.33
N ASN A 32 24.15 9.74 -3.39
CA ASN A 32 25.10 9.00 -4.20
C ASN A 32 24.72 9.17 -5.69
N GLU A 33 25.44 10.03 -6.39
CA GLU A 33 25.19 10.33 -7.80
C GLU A 33 25.42 9.11 -8.71
N THR A 34 26.39 8.25 -8.40
CA THR A 34 26.67 7.04 -9.18
C THR A 34 25.51 6.06 -9.10
N LEU A 35 24.97 5.81 -7.91
CA LEU A 35 23.82 4.92 -7.73
C LEU A 35 22.57 5.47 -8.41
N MET A 36 22.32 6.78 -8.29
CA MET A 36 21.23 7.44 -9.02
C MET A 36 21.37 7.24 -10.54
N ARG A 37 22.58 7.39 -11.09
CA ARG A 37 22.85 7.22 -12.52
C ARG A 37 22.62 5.78 -12.98
N ILE A 38 22.92 4.78 -12.15
CA ILE A 38 22.62 3.38 -12.45
C ILE A 38 21.10 3.19 -12.59
N PHE A 39 20.30 3.66 -11.62
CA PHE A 39 18.85 3.53 -11.69
C PHE A 39 18.24 4.29 -12.87
N LEU A 40 18.77 5.47 -13.19
CA LEU A 40 18.37 6.24 -14.36
C LEU A 40 18.67 5.49 -15.66
N ASN A 41 19.88 4.93 -15.81
CA ASN A 41 20.27 4.17 -16.99
C ASN A 41 19.41 2.89 -17.16
N MET A 42 18.92 2.33 -16.06
CA MET A 42 17.98 1.21 -16.06
C MET A 42 16.52 1.62 -16.35
N GLY A 43 16.22 2.91 -16.46
CA GLY A 43 14.86 3.42 -16.66
C GLY A 43 13.94 3.22 -15.44
N LEU A 44 14.52 3.05 -14.25
CA LEU A 44 13.76 2.82 -13.00
C LEU A 44 13.37 4.11 -12.29
N ILE A 45 14.08 5.21 -12.59
CA ILE A 45 13.77 6.54 -12.12
C ILE A 45 13.92 7.52 -13.28
N GLU A 46 13.26 8.66 -13.18
CA GLU A 46 13.40 9.77 -14.10
C GLU A 46 14.28 10.88 -13.49
N HIS A 47 14.81 11.76 -14.34
CA HIS A 47 15.46 13.00 -13.90
C HIS A 47 14.46 14.05 -13.36
N THR A 48 13.17 13.76 -13.38
CA THR A 48 12.10 14.68 -13.06
C THR A 48 12.03 14.96 -11.56
N VAL A 49 11.94 16.25 -11.27
CA VAL A 49 11.75 16.92 -9.97
C VAL A 49 10.34 16.62 -9.41
N HIS A 50 9.64 15.59 -9.90
CA HIS A 50 8.18 15.49 -9.83
C HIS A 50 7.73 14.37 -8.90
N GLY A 51 8.58 13.37 -8.61
CA GLY A 51 8.19 12.23 -7.78
C GLY A 51 7.65 12.64 -6.41
N ILE A 52 8.39 13.47 -5.66
CA ILE A 52 7.92 13.97 -4.36
C ILE A 52 6.70 14.89 -4.53
N PRO A 53 6.69 15.91 -5.42
CA PRO A 53 5.50 16.70 -5.69
C PRO A 53 4.24 15.90 -6.03
N THR A 54 4.34 14.84 -6.84
CA THR A 54 3.21 13.97 -7.20
C THR A 54 2.65 13.24 -5.98
N ILE A 55 3.51 12.75 -5.08
CA ILE A 55 3.06 12.12 -3.83
C ILE A 55 2.35 13.16 -2.96
N VAL A 56 2.93 14.35 -2.82
CA VAL A 56 2.37 15.44 -2.01
C VAL A 56 1.04 15.94 -2.55
N GLU A 57 0.92 16.08 -3.88
CA GLU A 57 -0.32 16.48 -4.55
C GLU A 57 -1.45 15.49 -4.26
N LYS A 58 -1.14 14.20 -4.26
CA LYS A 58 -2.14 13.15 -4.03
C LYS A 58 -2.48 12.95 -2.55
N TYR A 59 -1.49 12.92 -1.67
CA TYR A 59 -1.68 12.47 -0.29
C TYR A 59 -1.39 13.52 0.78
N GLY A 60 -0.85 14.69 0.42
CA GLY A 60 -0.44 15.72 1.38
C GLY A 60 1.03 15.63 1.79
N LYS A 61 1.54 16.67 2.47
CA LYS A 61 2.93 16.71 2.97
C LYS A 61 3.13 15.88 4.24
N ASP A 62 2.06 15.67 4.98
CA ASP A 62 1.99 14.95 6.27
C ASP A 62 2.27 13.45 6.15
N VAL A 63 2.19 12.88 4.94
CA VAL A 63 2.67 11.51 4.69
C VAL A 63 4.18 11.37 4.88
N PHE A 64 4.93 12.47 4.86
CA PHE A 64 6.37 12.49 5.10
C PHE A 64 6.71 12.98 6.50
N GLU A 65 7.41 12.15 7.25
CA GLU A 65 8.08 12.55 8.48
C GLU A 65 9.58 12.56 8.26
N ILE A 66 10.16 13.76 8.37
CA ILE A 66 11.56 14.01 8.02
C ILE A 66 12.28 14.43 9.29
N GLU A 67 13.13 13.54 9.78
CA GLU A 67 14.01 13.74 10.91
C GLU A 67 15.47 13.73 10.47
N SER A 68 16.38 14.07 11.40
CA SER A 68 17.81 14.12 11.11
C SER A 68 18.41 12.75 10.76
N ASN A 69 17.86 11.68 11.31
CA ASN A 69 18.37 10.31 11.22
C ASN A 69 17.45 9.37 10.44
N TYR A 70 16.28 9.81 9.98
CA TYR A 70 15.40 9.02 9.12
C TYR A 70 14.45 9.89 8.31
N ILE A 71 13.92 9.30 7.24
CA ILE A 71 12.77 9.79 6.51
C ILE A 71 11.75 8.66 6.46
N ARG A 72 10.54 8.93 6.95
CA ARG A 72 9.40 8.02 6.88
C ARG A 72 8.40 8.55 5.87
N CYS A 73 7.93 7.67 4.99
CA CYS A 73 6.82 7.92 4.08
C CYS A 73 5.70 6.91 4.39
N THR A 74 4.50 7.41 4.68
CA THR A 74 3.33 6.59 5.02
C THR A 74 2.22 6.85 4.02
N ILE A 75 1.99 5.91 3.11
CA ILE A 75 0.94 6.04 2.09
C ILE A 75 -0.29 5.28 2.56
N PRO A 76 -1.41 5.95 2.87
CA PRO A 76 -2.66 5.26 3.19
C PRO A 76 -3.20 4.56 1.95
N PHE A 77 -3.83 3.40 2.14
CA PHE A 77 -4.56 2.73 1.09
C PHE A 77 -5.96 3.34 0.93
N GLU A 78 -6.45 3.37 -0.30
CA GLU A 78 -7.81 3.84 -0.60
C GLU A 78 -8.82 2.87 0.02
N GLN A 79 -9.64 3.35 0.95
CA GLN A 79 -10.61 2.51 1.67
C GLN A 79 -11.59 1.83 0.72
N GLU A 80 -12.03 2.54 -0.33
CA GLU A 80 -12.93 1.97 -1.36
C GLU A 80 -12.33 0.73 -2.04
N VAL A 81 -11.01 0.70 -2.23
CA VAL A 81 -10.31 -0.45 -2.83
C VAL A 81 -10.18 -1.59 -1.82
N ILE A 82 -9.91 -1.27 -0.55
CA ILE A 82 -9.88 -2.27 0.54
C ILE A 82 -11.25 -2.94 0.67
N ASP A 83 -12.32 -2.14 0.71
CA ASP A 83 -13.69 -2.64 0.85
C ASP A 83 -14.09 -3.53 -0.34
N GLN A 84 -13.61 -3.25 -1.55
CA GLN A 84 -13.83 -4.11 -2.73
C GLN A 84 -13.07 -5.45 -2.66
N ILE A 85 -11.91 -5.49 -2.00
CA ILE A 85 -11.14 -6.73 -1.80
C ILE A 85 -11.88 -7.65 -0.83
N ASP A 86 -12.43 -7.11 0.24
CA ASP A 86 -13.21 -7.88 1.23
C ASP A 86 -14.57 -8.32 0.69
N ASN A 87 -15.17 -7.55 -0.23
CA ASN A 87 -16.46 -7.86 -0.86
C ASN A 87 -16.40 -8.87 -2.03
N LYS A 88 -15.27 -9.55 -2.25
CA LYS A 88 -15.16 -10.63 -3.26
C LYS A 88 -15.87 -11.94 -2.91
N ASN A 89 -16.98 -11.87 -2.17
CA ASN A 89 -17.94 -12.97 -2.01
C ASN A 89 -19.16 -12.78 -2.92
N VAL A 90 -18.96 -12.27 -4.14
CA VAL A 90 -20.03 -12.07 -5.15
C VAL A 90 -20.78 -13.37 -5.49
N GLY A 91 -20.17 -14.53 -5.23
CA GLY A 91 -20.83 -15.83 -5.33
C GLY A 91 -22.06 -15.96 -4.43
N LEU A 92 -22.00 -15.51 -3.17
CA LEU A 92 -23.08 -15.74 -2.18
C LEU A 92 -24.42 -15.13 -2.60
N ASN A 93 -24.42 -13.96 -3.23
CA ASN A 93 -25.64 -13.20 -3.47
C ASN A 93 -26.23 -13.37 -4.88
N VAL A 94 -25.48 -13.86 -5.87
CA VAL A 94 -25.95 -13.89 -7.26
C VAL A 94 -25.77 -15.24 -7.98
N GLY A 95 -24.91 -16.14 -7.47
CA GLY A 95 -24.55 -17.38 -8.18
C GLY A 95 -24.87 -18.70 -7.48
N LEU A 96 -25.12 -18.69 -6.17
CA LEU A 96 -25.32 -19.93 -5.40
C LEU A 96 -26.78 -20.36 -5.31
N ASN A 97 -27.01 -21.67 -5.47
CA ASN A 97 -28.29 -22.29 -5.20
C ASN A 97 -28.56 -22.40 -3.68
N LYS A 98 -29.80 -22.75 -3.31
CA LYS A 98 -30.23 -22.81 -1.90
C LYS A 98 -29.34 -23.74 -1.05
N THR A 99 -28.89 -24.86 -1.63
CA THR A 99 -28.05 -25.84 -0.94
C THR A 99 -26.65 -25.31 -0.71
N GLU A 100 -26.03 -24.70 -1.73
CA GLU A 100 -24.69 -24.11 -1.61
C GLU A 100 -24.66 -22.98 -0.58
N LYS A 101 -25.72 -22.15 -0.49
CA LYS A 101 -25.85 -21.13 0.55
C LYS A 101 -25.89 -21.75 1.95
N LYS A 102 -26.71 -22.79 2.14
CA LYS A 102 -26.83 -23.48 3.43
C LYS A 102 -25.52 -24.17 3.84
N VAL A 103 -24.80 -24.75 2.89
CA VAL A 103 -23.47 -25.35 3.14
C VAL A 103 -22.48 -24.27 3.61
N ILE A 104 -22.47 -23.10 2.98
CA ILE A 104 -21.64 -21.98 3.41
C ILE A 104 -22.02 -21.49 4.81
N GLU A 105 -23.31 -21.32 5.10
CA GLU A 105 -23.79 -20.92 6.44
C GLU A 105 -23.26 -21.88 7.52
N LEU A 106 -23.39 -23.19 7.28
CA LEU A 106 -22.89 -24.21 8.21
C LEU A 106 -21.36 -24.18 8.39
N LEU A 107 -20.61 -23.91 7.31
CA LEU A 107 -19.14 -23.81 7.37
C LEU A 107 -18.66 -22.50 8.02
N ILE A 108 -19.42 -21.41 7.91
CA ILE A 108 -19.16 -20.17 8.65
C ILE A 108 -19.36 -20.40 10.15
N GLU A 109 -20.41 -21.12 10.55
CA GLU A 109 -20.69 -21.46 11.94
C GLU A 109 -19.68 -22.46 12.52
N ASN A 110 -19.28 -23.47 11.74
CA ASN A 110 -18.30 -24.47 12.16
C ASN A 110 -17.41 -24.90 10.97
N PRO A 111 -16.20 -24.35 10.85
CA PRO A 111 -15.29 -24.62 9.73
C PRO A 111 -14.75 -26.06 9.64
N ILE A 112 -14.98 -26.88 10.67
CA ILE A 112 -14.43 -28.23 10.80
C ILE A 112 -15.43 -29.30 10.32
N LEU A 113 -16.65 -28.91 9.96
CA LEU A 113 -17.67 -29.84 9.46
C LEU A 113 -17.19 -30.58 8.21
N THR A 114 -17.31 -31.90 8.25
CA THR A 114 -17.02 -32.78 7.12
C THR A 114 -18.18 -32.82 6.13
N SER A 115 -17.91 -33.28 4.90
CA SER A 115 -18.97 -33.45 3.88
C SER A 115 -20.08 -34.41 4.32
N ILE A 116 -19.77 -35.40 5.17
CA ILE A 116 -20.74 -36.34 5.72
C ILE A 116 -21.67 -35.60 6.69
N GLU A 117 -21.12 -34.88 7.66
CA GLU A 117 -21.90 -34.13 8.66
C GLU A 117 -22.72 -33.00 8.03
N LEU A 118 -22.22 -32.37 6.96
CA LEU A 118 -22.97 -31.39 6.18
C LEU A 118 -24.18 -32.01 5.46
N SER A 119 -24.06 -33.26 4.99
CA SER A 119 -25.15 -33.94 4.29
C SER A 119 -26.31 -34.34 5.22
N GLU A 120 -26.05 -34.42 6.52
CA GLU A 120 -27.04 -34.77 7.54
C GLU A 120 -27.86 -33.56 8.05
N LYS A 121 -27.51 -32.33 7.65
CA LYS A 121 -28.10 -31.07 8.14
C LYS A 121 -29.04 -30.37 7.16
#